data_AF-T0M046-F1
#
_entry.id   AF-T0M046-F1
#
_cell.length_a   1.000
_cell.length_b   1.000
_cell.length_c   1.000
_cell.angle_alpha   90.00
_cell.angle_beta   90.00
_cell.angle_gamma   90.00
#
_symmetry.space_group_name_H-M   'P 1'
#
loop_
_entity.id
_entity.type
_entity.pdbx_description
1 polymer ?
#
loop_
_entity_poly.entity_id
_entity_poly.type
_entity_poly.pdbx_seq_one_letter_code
_entity_poly.pdbx_strand_id
1 'polypeptide(L)'
;MFLVIFGFFTFSGFPLLFSLISEYVPRGDSSMANSVVWGLGNQGGMALGPILVGLIIVDNYSRLPFTFTIMVAVTVVSGILVFALPRPAGKAKMSLFG
;
A
#
# COMPACT_ATOMS: atom_id res chain seq x y z
N MET A 1 15.83 3.27 -16.81
CA MET A 1 14.82 4.31 -16.49
C MET A 1 13.54 3.71 -15.90
N PHE A 2 12.90 2.75 -16.56
CA PHE A 2 11.65 2.14 -16.06
C PHE A 2 11.79 1.44 -14.69
N LEU A 3 12.91 0.74 -14.45
CA LEU A 3 13.20 0.13 -13.14
C LEU A 3 13.40 1.13 -12.00
N VAL A 4 13.87 2.34 -12.30
CA VAL A 4 14.04 3.40 -11.29
C VAL A 4 12.69 3.93 -10.85
N ILE A 5 11.77 4.12 -11.80
CA ILE A 5 10.39 4.53 -11.53
C ILE A 5 9.67 3.43 -10.75
N PHE A 6 9.80 2.17 -11.18
CA PHE A 6 9.27 1.02 -10.46
C PHE A 6 9.79 0.96 -9.02
N GLY A 7 11.11 1.01 -8.83
CA GLY A 7 11.73 1.01 -7.51
C GLY A 7 11.26 2.18 -6.64
N PHE A 8 11.16 3.38 -7.20
CA PHE A 8 10.65 4.54 -6.48
C PHE A 8 9.24 4.28 -5.94
N PHE A 9 8.30 3.79 -6.76
CA PHE A 9 6.94 3.52 -6.31
C PHE A 9 6.88 2.35 -5.32
N THR A 10 7.63 1.28 -5.54
CA THR A 10 7.66 0.12 -4.65
C THR A 10 8.23 0.46 -3.28
N PHE A 11 9.30 1.25 -3.22
CA PHE A 11 9.99 1.56 -1.96
C PHE A 11 9.47 2.81 -1.25
N SER A 12 8.78 3.73 -1.93
CA SER A 12 8.19 4.92 -1.30
C SER A 12 6.80 4.69 -0.72
N GLY A 13 5.97 3.87 -1.38
CA GLY A 13 4.58 3.67 -0.95
C GLY A 13 4.49 3.10 0.48
N PHE A 14 5.39 2.18 0.81
CA PHE A 14 5.39 1.50 2.09
C PHE A 14 5.74 2.42 3.29
N PRO A 15 6.88 3.13 3.32
CA PRO A 15 7.20 4.07 4.41
C PRO A 15 6.21 5.22 4.53
N LEU A 16 5.69 5.73 3.41
CA LEU A 16 4.70 6.80 3.40
C LEU A 16 3.40 6.36 4.08
N LEU A 17 2.92 5.16 3.78
CA LEU A 17 1.71 4.60 4.39
C LEU A 17 1.89 4.39 5.91
N PHE A 18 3.05 3.89 6.33
CA PHE A 18 3.39 3.74 7.75
C PHE A 18 3.44 5.07 8.50
N SER A 19 4.07 6.09 7.89
CA SER A 19 4.08 7.44 8.45
C SER A 19 2.66 7.98 8.62
N LEU A 20 1.80 7.75 7.62
CA LEU A 20 0.42 8.21 7.65
C LEU A 20 -0.36 7.53 8.79
N ILE A 21 -0.21 6.22 8.97
CA ILE A 21 -0.95 5.46 9.99
C ILE A 21 -0.56 5.85 11.41
N SER A 22 0.69 6.27 11.62
CA SER A 22 1.13 6.81 12.92
C SER A 22 0.35 8.05 13.36
N GLU A 23 -0.26 8.80 12.43
CA GLU A 23 -1.09 9.96 12.73
C GLU A 23 -2.57 9.61 13.01
N TYR A 24 -3.02 8.42 12.62
CA TYR A 24 -4.42 8.00 12.70
C TYR A 24 -4.71 7.07 13.88
N VAL A 25 -3.68 6.49 14.49
CA VAL A 25 -3.83 5.43 15.49
C VAL A 25 -3.32 5.91 16.84
N PRO A 26 -4.05 5.70 17.95
CA PRO A 26 -3.57 5.99 19.29
C PRO A 26 -2.25 5.27 19.58
N ARG A 27 -1.37 5.88 20.39
CA ARG A 27 -0.04 5.30 20.71
C ARG A 27 -0.10 3.88 21.29
N GLY A 28 -1.20 3.53 21.98
CA GLY A 28 -1.42 2.18 22.52
C GLY A 28 -1.64 1.10 21.46
N ASP A 29 -2.20 1.46 20.30
CA ASP A 29 -2.60 0.52 19.25
C ASP A 29 -1.65 0.53 18.04
N SER A 30 -0.58 1.33 18.10
CA SER A 30 0.40 1.50 17.02
C SER A 30 1.02 0.17 16.57
N SER A 31 1.30 -0.75 17.49
CA SER A 31 1.84 -2.08 17.17
C SER A 31 0.85 -2.91 16.33
N MET A 32 -0.44 -2.88 16.68
CA MET A 32 -1.48 -3.62 15.97
C MET A 32 -1.76 -2.99 14.60
N ALA A 33 -1.76 -1.67 14.50
CA ALA A 33 -1.91 -1.01 13.21
C ALA A 33 -0.73 -1.30 12.27
N ASN A 34 0.49 -1.25 12.79
CA ASN A 34 1.70 -1.60 12.03
C ASN A 34 1.67 -3.06 11.56
N SER A 35 1.22 -3.99 12.39
CA SER A 35 1.14 -5.41 12.03
C SER A 35 0.09 -5.69 10.95
N VAL A 36 -1.02 -4.94 10.93
CA VAL A 36 -2.02 -5.01 9.85
C VAL A 36 -1.43 -4.55 8.53
N VAL A 37 -0.70 -3.45 8.50
CA VAL A 37 -0.14 -2.89 7.26
C VAL A 37 0.97 -3.76 6.71
N TRP A 38 1.85 -4.23 7.59
CA TRP A 38 2.91 -5.15 7.19
C TRP A 38 2.36 -6.52 6.78
N GLY A 39 1.51 -7.10 7.62
CA GLY A 39 1.00 -8.46 7.45
C GLY A 39 -0.04 -8.57 6.33
N LEU A 40 -1.12 -7.79 6.40
CA LEU A 40 -2.19 -7.86 5.39
C LEU A 40 -1.86 -7.03 4.16
N GLY A 41 -1.26 -5.85 4.33
CA GLY A 41 -0.91 -4.98 3.21
C GLY A 41 0.28 -5.52 2.41
N ASN A 42 1.47 -5.53 3.01
CA ASN A 42 2.70 -5.89 2.31
C ASN A 42 2.77 -7.39 2.01
N GLN A 43 2.75 -8.25 3.05
CA GLN A 43 2.88 -9.70 2.84
C GLN A 43 1.67 -10.29 2.12
N GLY A 44 0.45 -9.85 2.48
CA GLY A 44 -0.77 -10.25 1.79
C GLY A 44 -0.77 -9.83 0.31
N GLY A 45 -0.34 -8.62 -0.01
CA GLY A 45 -0.19 -8.16 -1.39
C GLY A 45 0.84 -8.97 -2.20
N MET A 46 1.99 -9.30 -1.60
CA MET A 46 3.01 -10.14 -2.24
C MET A 46 2.53 -11.57 -2.51
N ALA A 47 1.65 -12.11 -1.66
CA ALA A 47 1.06 -13.43 -1.86
C ALA A 47 -0.10 -13.40 -2.87
N LEU A 48 -1.01 -12.43 -2.76
CA LEU A 48 -2.21 -12.34 -3.60
C LEU A 48 -1.89 -11.89 -5.04
N GLY A 49 -0.89 -11.05 -5.24
CA GLY A 49 -0.52 -10.54 -6.57
C GLY A 49 -0.24 -11.66 -7.58
N PRO A 50 0.72 -12.57 -7.31
CA PRO A 50 0.99 -13.72 -8.19
C PRO A 50 -0.22 -14.65 -8.37
N ILE A 51 -1.04 -14.84 -7.32
CA ILE A 51 -2.25 -15.67 -7.40
C ILE A 51 -3.25 -15.06 -8.38
N LEU A 52 -3.55 -13.76 -8.24
CA LEU A 52 -4.46 -13.04 -9.15
C LEU A 52 -3.95 -13.07 -10.59
N VAL A 53 -2.65 -12.82 -10.79
CA VAL A 53 -2.02 -12.89 -12.12
C VAL A 53 -2.13 -14.29 -12.71
N GLY A 54 -1.84 -15.32 -11.92
CA GLY A 54 -1.94 -16.73 -12.33
C GLY A 54 -3.37 -17.14 -12.70
N LEU A 55 -4.37 -16.71 -11.94
CA LEU A 55 -5.79 -16.98 -12.23
C LEU A 55 -6.28 -16.32 -13.51
N ILE A 56 -5.74 -15.15 -13.88
CA ILE A 56 -6.17 -14.43 -15.09
C ILE A 56 -5.47 -14.99 -16.34
N ILE A 57 -4.18 -15.27 -16.24
CA ILE A 57 -3.37 -15.77 -17.36
C ILE A 57 -3.70 -17.24 -17.66
N VAL A 58 -3.84 -18.07 -16.62
CA VAL A 58 -3.97 -19.53 -16.72
C VAL A 58 -2.84 -20.07 -17.63
N ASP A 59 -3.17 -20.61 -18.80
CA ASP A 59 -2.20 -21.16 -19.77
C ASP A 59 -2.01 -20.27 -21.01
N ASN A 60 -2.59 -19.06 -21.03
CA ASN A 60 -2.55 -18.18 -22.21
C ASN A 60 -1.79 -16.88 -21.96
N TYR A 61 -0.52 -16.89 -22.36
CA TYR A 61 0.39 -15.74 -22.29
C TYR A 61 -0.08 -14.53 -23.11
N SER A 62 -0.99 -14.67 -24.09
CA SER A 62 -1.52 -13.52 -24.83
C SER A 62 -2.34 -12.57 -23.95
N ARG A 63 -2.74 -13.02 -22.75
CA ARG A 63 -3.50 -12.22 -21.78
C ARG A 63 -2.63 -11.35 -20.88
N LEU A 64 -1.30 -11.47 -20.93
CA LEU A 64 -0.36 -10.67 -20.14
C LEU A 64 -0.64 -9.15 -20.18
N PRO A 65 -0.85 -8.52 -21.35
CA PRO A 65 -1.14 -7.08 -21.41
C PRO A 65 -2.44 -6.71 -20.67
N PHE A 66 -3.47 -7.55 -20.81
CA PHE A 66 -4.74 -7.37 -20.13
C PHE A 66 -4.59 -7.53 -18.60
N THR A 67 -3.88 -8.57 -18.15
CA THR A 67 -3.61 -8.80 -16.73
C THR A 67 -2.84 -7.64 -16.10
N PHE A 68 -1.80 -7.13 -16.77
CA PHE A 68 -1.06 -5.96 -16.26
C PHE A 68 -1.94 -4.71 -16.21
N THR A 69 -2.85 -4.53 -17.17
CA THR A 69 -3.81 -3.43 -17.14
C THR A 69 -4.72 -3.50 -15.92
N ILE A 70 -5.18 -4.71 -15.55
CA ILE A 70 -5.96 -4.92 -14.32
C ILE A 70 -5.13 -4.57 -13.08
N MET A 71 -3.87 -5.04 -13.00
CA MET A 71 -3.01 -4.76 -11.83
C MET A 71 -2.72 -3.26 -11.69
N VAL A 72 -2.53 -2.55 -12.80
CA VAL A 72 -2.41 -1.09 -12.81
C VAL A 72 -3.69 -0.44 -12.32
N ALA A 73 -4.87 -0.87 -12.80
CA ALA A 73 -6.16 -0.33 -12.37
C ALA A 73 -6.37 -0.52 -10.86
N VAL A 74 -6.07 -1.71 -10.31
CA VAL A 74 -6.12 -1.97 -8.86
C VAL A 74 -5.19 -1.02 -8.10
N THR A 75 -3.95 -0.85 -8.57
CA THR A 75 -2.97 0.04 -7.92
C THR A 75 -3.44 1.49 -7.90
N VAL A 76 -4.00 1.98 -9.02
CA VAL A 76 -4.53 3.34 -9.12
C VAL A 76 -5.73 3.53 -8.19
N VAL A 77 -6.67 2.58 -8.17
CA VAL A 77 -7.84 2.63 -7.27
C VAL A 77 -7.39 2.63 -5.81
N SER A 78 -6.45 1.77 -5.42
CA SER A 78 -5.88 1.76 -4.07
C SER A 78 -5.23 3.09 -3.69
N GLY A 79 -4.50 3.72 -4.63
CA GLY A 79 -3.92 5.05 -4.41
C GLY A 79 -4.99 6.15 -4.25
N ILE A 80 -6.06 6.11 -5.04
CA ILE A 80 -7.17 7.07 -4.94
C ILE A 80 -7.90 6.94 -3.59
N LEU A 81 -8.09 5.72 -3.09
CA LEU A 81 -8.74 5.46 -1.81
C LEU A 81 -7.99 6.11 -0.62
N VAL A 82 -6.70 6.39 -0.75
CA VAL A 82 -5.95 7.15 0.27
C VAL A 82 -6.54 8.55 0.48
N PHE A 83 -7.05 9.20 -0.56
CA PHE A 83 -7.68 10.51 -0.43
C PHE A 83 -9.05 10.47 0.26
N ALA A 84 -9.66 9.28 0.35
CA ALA A 84 -10.90 9.08 1.10
C ALA A 84 -10.65 8.90 2.61
N LEU A 85 -9.39 8.77 3.05
CA LEU A 85 -9.08 8.69 4.47
C LEU A 85 -9.46 10.00 5.18
N PRO A 86 -10.18 9.92 6.32
CA PRO A 86 -10.60 11.10 7.07
C PRO A 86 -9.39 11.81 7.68
N ARG A 87 -9.22 13.11 7.46
CA ARG A 87 -8.06 13.84 8.01
C ARG A 87 -7.99 13.67 9.54
N PRO A 88 -6.83 13.32 10.11
CA PRO A 88 -6.71 13.12 11.54
C PRO A 88 -6.94 14.46 12.26
N ALA A 89 -7.91 14.47 13.16
CA ALA A 89 -8.27 15.64 13.94
C ALA A 89 -7.24 15.85 15.05
N GLY A 90 -6.36 16.83 14.87
CA GLY A 90 -5.57 17.41 15.95
C GLY A 90 -4.13 16.89 16.03
N LYS A 91 -3.20 17.76 15.64
CA LYS A 91 -1.80 17.67 16.08
C LYS A 91 -1.79 17.78 17.60
N ALA A 92 -1.49 16.71 18.31
CA ALA A 92 -0.98 16.83 19.67
C ALA A 92 0.31 17.68 19.56
N LYS A 93 0.27 18.92 20.05
CA LYS A 93 1.46 19.77 20.21
C LYS A 93 2.50 18.95 20.95
N MET A 94 3.50 18.46 20.24
CA MET A 94 4.63 17.78 20.84
C MET A 94 5.55 18.87 21.39
N SER A 95 5.59 18.99 22.72
CA SER A 95 6.54 19.89 23.39
C SER A 95 7.95 19.37 23.06
N LEU A 96 8.74 20.17 22.36
CA LEU A 96 10.13 19.86 22.00
C LEU A 96 11.07 19.88 23.21
N PHE A 97 10.58 20.26 24.38
CA PHE A 97 11.29 20.21 25.65
C PHE A 97 10.32 19.86 26.77
N GLY A 98 10.58 18.76 27.46
CA GLY A 98 9.82 18.21 28.58
C GLY A 98 10.49 16.96 29.09
#